data_AF-A0AAW5EPG7-F1
#
_entry.id   AF-A0AAW5EPG7-F1
#
_cell.length_a   1.000
_cell.length_b   1.000
_cell.length_c   1.000
_cell.angle_alpha   90.00
_cell.angle_beta   90.00
_cell.angle_gamma   90.00
#
_symmetry.space_group_name_H-M   'P 1'
#
loop_
_entity.id
_entity.type
_entity.pdbx_description
1 polymer ?
#
loop_
_entity_poly.entity_id
_entity_poly.type
_entity_poly.pdbx_seq_one_letter_code
_entity_poly.pdbx_strand_id
1 'polypeptide(L)'
;MAKDPSQNVQDVFLNHVRRSKTPVTIFLVNGVKLQGIITWFDNFSVLLRRDGHTQLVYKHAISTVMPATPVTLFEPPAAEGEDVAPMAGSGEFL
;
A
#
# COMPACT_ATOMS: atom_id res chain seq x y z
N MET A 1 -0.10 -27.32 7.79
CA MET A 1 -0.72 -25.99 7.92
C MET A 1 0.21 -24.99 7.24
N ALA A 2 -0.18 -24.47 6.07
CA ALA A 2 0.58 -23.42 5.40
C ALA A 2 0.45 -22.16 6.26
N LYS A 3 1.58 -21.67 6.78
CA LYS A 3 1.65 -20.40 7.48
C LYS A 3 1.28 -19.33 6.45
N ASP A 4 0.11 -18.70 6.58
CA ASP A 4 -0.20 -17.50 5.80
C ASP A 4 1.00 -16.57 5.93
N PRO A 5 1.68 -16.23 4.83
CA PRO A 5 2.85 -15.38 4.91
C PRO A 5 2.32 -14.05 5.44
N SER A 6 2.63 -13.74 6.69
CA SER A 6 2.41 -12.41 7.26
C SER A 6 3.05 -11.44 6.29
N GLN A 7 2.26 -10.84 5.41
CA GLN A 7 2.80 -10.10 4.28
C GLN A 7 3.61 -8.94 4.85
N ASN A 8 4.92 -8.93 4.57
CA ASN A 8 5.81 -7.90 5.09
C ASN A 8 5.28 -6.52 4.67
N VAL A 9 4.86 -5.70 5.64
CA VAL A 9 4.23 -4.40 5.40
C VAL A 9 5.10 -3.50 4.50
N GLN A 10 6.42 -3.61 4.62
CA GLN A 10 7.36 -2.87 3.78
C GLN A 10 7.23 -3.28 2.31
N ASP A 11 7.25 -4.58 2.03
CA ASP A 11 7.19 -5.10 0.66
C ASP A 11 5.82 -4.86 0.05
N VAL A 12 4.74 -4.98 0.84
CA VAL A 12 3.37 -4.65 0.40
C VAL A 12 3.29 -3.18 0.01
N PHE A 13 3.75 -2.27 0.89
CA PHE A 13 3.76 -0.84 0.63
C PHE A 13 4.60 -0.46 -0.58
N LEU A 14 5.86 -0.91 -0.65
CA LEU A 14 6.78 -0.60 -1.74
C LEU A 14 6.30 -1.17 -3.08
N ASN A 15 5.71 -2.37 -3.08
CA ASN A 15 5.10 -2.93 -4.29
C ASN A 15 3.87 -2.13 -4.73
N HIS A 16 3.02 -1.71 -3.79
CA HIS A 16 1.83 -0.92 -4.11
C HIS A 16 2.24 0.37 -4.81
N VAL A 17 3.07 1.20 -4.19
CA VAL A 17 3.49 2.51 -4.75
C VAL A 17 4.27 2.36 -6.06
N ARG A 18 5.05 1.29 -6.23
CA ARG A 18 5.77 0.98 -7.47
C ARG A 18 4.80 0.64 -8.60
N ARG A 19 3.83 -0.25 -8.35
CA ARG A 19 2.87 -0.71 -9.37
C ARG A 19 1.94 0.42 -9.81
N SER A 20 1.44 1.21 -8.86
CA SER A 20 0.58 2.37 -9.14
C SER A 20 1.34 3.55 -9.74
N LYS A 21 2.68 3.52 -9.73
CA LYS A 21 3.55 4.64 -10.07
C LYS A 21 3.20 5.91 -9.28
N THR A 22 2.72 5.74 -8.04
CA THR A 22 2.36 6.85 -7.17
C THR A 22 3.61 7.69 -6.88
N PRO A 23 3.58 9.01 -7.11
CA PRO A 23 4.66 9.89 -6.69
C PRO A 23 4.84 9.81 -5.18
N VAL A 24 6.10 9.73 -4.74
CA VAL A 24 6.47 9.68 -3.32
C VAL A 24 7.45 10.80 -2.98
N THR A 25 7.41 11.23 -1.72
CA THR A 25 8.48 12.00 -1.09
C THR A 25 9.21 11.09 -0.11
N ILE A 26 10.51 10.89 -0.33
CA ILE A 26 11.41 10.15 0.57
C ILE A 26 12.16 11.17 1.41
N PHE A 27 12.05 11.04 2.72
CA PHE A 27 12.82 11.83 3.68
C PHE A 27 14.02 11.02 4.12
N LEU A 28 15.20 11.62 4.03
CA LEU A 28 16.44 11.03 4.51
C LEU A 28 16.68 11.42 5.97
N VAL A 29 17.44 10.59 6.69
CA VAL A 29 17.80 10.79 8.11
C VAL A 29 18.55 12.11 8.35
N ASN A 30 19.22 12.64 7.32
CA ASN A 30 19.92 13.93 7.37
C ASN A 30 19.02 15.13 7.05
N GLY A 31 17.71 14.92 6.85
CA GLY A 31 16.73 15.96 6.54
C GLY A 31 16.57 16.29 5.06
N VAL A 32 17.36 15.72 4.15
CA VAL A 32 17.17 15.90 2.70
C VAL A 32 15.88 15.21 2.25
N LYS A 33 15.14 15.88 1.36
CA LYS A 33 13.94 15.32 0.72
C LYS A 33 14.21 14.97 -0.75
N LEU A 34 13.82 13.77 -1.14
CA LEU A 34 13.85 13.28 -2.51
C LEU A 34 12.42 13.08 -2.99
N GLN A 35 12.14 13.43 -4.24
CA GLN A 35 10.81 13.26 -4.83
C GLN A 35 10.94 12.47 -6.12
N GLY A 36 9.96 11.61 -6.40
CA GLY A 36 9.96 10.83 -7.63
C GLY A 36 9.03 9.63 -7.53
N ILE A 37 9.25 8.65 -8.39
CA ILE A 37 8.50 7.40 -8.45
C ILE A 37 9.46 6.25 -8.16
N ILE A 38 9.05 5.34 -7.28
CA ILE A 38 9.82 4.12 -7.01
C ILE A 38 9.65 3.17 -8.19
N THR A 39 10.74 2.81 -8.86
CA THR A 39 10.72 1.89 -10.01
C THR A 39 11.11 0.48 -9.63
N TRP A 40 11.97 0.32 -8.62
CA TRP A 40 12.41 -0.98 -8.09
C TRP A 40 12.86 -0.80 -6.64
N PHE A 41 12.88 -1.88 -5.87
CA PHE A 41 13.52 -2.00 -4.58
C PHE A 41 14.03 -3.44 -4.37
N ASP A 42 15.01 -3.59 -3.50
CA ASP A 42 15.43 -4.87 -2.94
C ASP A 42 15.41 -4.80 -1.40
N ASN A 43 16.14 -5.68 -0.72
CA ASN A 43 16.19 -5.70 0.74
C ASN A 43 16.81 -4.43 1.35
N PHE A 44 17.77 -3.78 0.67
CA PHE A 44 18.60 -2.72 1.24
C PHE A 44 18.49 -1.38 0.52
N SER A 45 17.87 -1.33 -0.65
CA SER A 45 17.88 -0.18 -1.53
C SER A 45 16.57 0.00 -2.31
N VAL A 46 16.38 1.21 -2.81
CA VAL A 46 15.23 1.64 -3.62
C VAL A 46 15.75 2.45 -4.80
N LEU A 47 15.27 2.14 -6.01
CA LEU A 47 15.47 2.98 -7.20
C LEU A 47 14.35 4.01 -7.27
N LEU A 48 14.75 5.27 -7.24
CA LEU A 48 13.86 6.42 -7.38
C LEU A 48 14.11 7.08 -8.75
N ARG A 49 13.06 7.29 -9.52
CA ARG A 49 13.12 7.98 -10.82
C ARG A 49 12.45 9.35 -10.74
N ARG A 50 13.12 10.36 -11.28
CA ARG A 50 12.60 11.73 -11.43
C ARG A 50 13.20 12.37 -12.68
N ASP A 51 12.38 13.02 -13.50
CA ASP A 51 12.81 13.80 -14.68
C ASP A 51 13.77 13.04 -15.62
N GLY A 52 13.49 11.75 -15.84
CA GLY A 52 14.32 10.87 -16.68
C GLY A 52 15.54 10.28 -15.98
N HIS A 53 15.99 10.86 -14.89
CA HIS A 53 17.11 10.36 -14.08
C HIS A 53 16.66 9.29 -13.09
N THR A 54 17.52 8.29 -12.88
CA THR A 54 17.33 7.23 -11.90
C THR A 54 18.45 7.29 -10.88
N GLN A 55 18.10 7.25 -9.59
CA GLN A 55 19.06 7.23 -8.49
C GLN A 55 18.79 6.05 -7.56
N LEU A 56 19.86 5.47 -7.03
CA LEU A 56 19.81 4.43 -6.01
C LEU A 56 19.82 5.08 -4.62
N VAL A 57 18.86 4.72 -3.77
CA VAL A 57 18.73 5.21 -2.41
C VAL A 57 18.85 4.03 -1.45
N TYR A 58 19.81 4.07 -0.53
CA TYR A 58 19.96 3.05 0.50
C TYR A 58 18.96 3.26 1.63
N LYS A 59 18.30 2.17 2.06
CA LYS A 59 17.26 2.21 3.10
C LYS A 59 17.76 2.70 4.46
N HIS A 60 19.03 2.46 4.81
CA HIS A 60 19.60 2.96 6.07
C HIS A 60 19.65 4.50 6.14
N ALA A 61 19.63 5.17 4.99
CA ALA A 61 19.61 6.63 4.91
C ALA A 61 18.18 7.19 4.87
N ILE A 62 17.15 6.35 4.71
CA ILE A 62 15.74 6.76 4.62
C ILE A 62 15.15 6.78 6.02
N SER A 63 14.54 7.91 6.42
CA SER A 63 13.74 8.01 7.63
C SER A 63 12.27 7.70 7.37
N THR A 64 11.71 8.17 6.24
CA THR A 64 10.26 8.07 5.96
C THR A 64 9.98 8.08 4.46
N VAL A 65 8.96 7.35 4.03
CA VAL A 65 8.44 7.38 2.65
C VAL A 65 6.98 7.80 2.69
N MET A 66 6.66 8.93 2.07
CA MET A 66 5.31 9.50 2.06
C MET A 66 4.73 9.47 0.64
N PRO A 67 3.64 8.74 0.38
CA PRO A 67 2.98 8.78 -0.92
C PRO A 67 2.18 10.08 -1.09
N ALA A 68 2.08 10.57 -2.33
CA ALA A 68 1.31 11.78 -2.64
C ALA A 68 -0.21 11.57 -2.55
N THR A 69 -0.66 10.32 -2.67
CA THR A 69 -2.06 9.92 -2.54
C THR A 69 -2.21 8.88 -1.44
N PRO A 70 -3.36 8.82 -0.75
CA PRO A 70 -3.65 7.76 0.20
C PRO A 70 -3.44 6.37 -0.42
N VAL A 71 -2.86 5.45 0.36
CA VAL A 71 -2.58 4.08 -0.05
C VAL A 71 -3.41 3.14 0.82
N THR A 72 -4.27 2.35 0.18
CA THR A 72 -5.01 1.26 0.84
C THR A 72 -4.19 -0.02 0.71
N LEU A 73 -3.57 -0.45 1.81
CA LEU A 73 -2.67 -1.63 1.83
C LEU A 73 -3.42 -2.95 2.02
N PHE A 74 -4.58 -2.90 2.66
CA PHE A 74 -5.41 -4.05 2.96
C PHE A 74 -6.84 -3.72 2.56
N GLU A 75 -7.44 -4.58 1.75
CA GLU A 75 -8.87 -4.52 1.51
C GLU A 75 -9.55 -4.99 2.79
N PRO A 76 -10.52 -4.24 3.35
CA PRO A 76 -11.32 -4.76 4.44
C PRO A 76 -11.96 -6.07 3.97
N PRO A 77 -12.07 -7.11 4.83
CA PRO A 77 -12.77 -8.33 4.46
C PRO A 77 -14.15 -7.94 3.95
N ALA A 78 -14.50 -8.42 2.76
CA ALA A 78 -15.80 -8.18 2.17
C ALA A 78 -16.86 -8.49 3.24
N ALA A 79 -17.72 -7.53 3.54
CA ALA A 79 -18.87 -7.79 4.40
C ALA A 79 -19.64 -8.95 3.76
N GLU A 80 -19.55 -10.12 4.37
CA GLU A 80 -20.40 -11.26 4.02
C GLU A 80 -21.84 -10.78 4.14
N GLY A 81 -22.57 -10.92 3.04
CA GLY A 81 -23.87 -10.30 2.84
C GLY A 81 -24.86 -10.64 3.94
N GLU A 82 -25.69 -9.65 4.24
CA GLU A 82 -26.98 -9.79 4.89
C GLU A 82 -27.83 -10.89 4.21
N ASP A 83 -27.90 -12.07 4.83
CA ASP A 83 -29.05 -12.98 4.64
C ASP A 83 -30.17 -12.54 5.61
N VAL A 84 -30.80 -11.40 5.34
CA VAL A 84 -32.11 -11.10 5.92
C VAL A 84 -33.15 -11.75 5.01
N ALA A 85 -33.49 -13.01 5.30
CA ALA A 85 -34.61 -13.67 4.65
C ALA A 85 -35.91 -12.90 4.94
N PRO A 86 -36.72 -12.52 3.94
CA PRO A 86 -38.06 -12.02 4.19
C PRO A 86 -38.94 -13.21 4.60
N MET A 87 -39.09 -13.43 5.90
CA MET A 87 -40.13 -14.34 6.39
C MET A 87 -41.49 -13.67 6.16
N ALA A 88 -42.14 -14.10 5.09
CA ALA A 88 -43.53 -13.81 4.79
C ALA A 88 -44.42 -14.28 5.95
N GLY A 89 -45.13 -13.34 6.57
CA GLY A 89 -46.21 -13.60 7.51
C GLY A 89 -47.54 -13.15 6.91
N SER A 90 -48.19 -14.05 6.19
CA SER A 90 -49.59 -13.97 5.78
C SER A 90 -50.54 -14.17 6.97
N GLY A 91 -51.60 -13.35 7.05
CA GLY A 91 -52.77 -13.52 7.93
C GLY A 91 -53.41 -12.16 8.24
N GLU A 92 -54.27 -11.62 7.39
CA GLU A 92 -55.74 -11.79 7.37
C GLU A 92 -56.47 -11.43 8.68
N PHE A 93 -57.39 -10.45 8.55
CA PHE A 93 -58.67 -10.27 9.26
C PHE A 93 -58.67 -10.28 10.80
N LEU A 94 -58.68 -9.08 11.41
CA LEU A 94 -59.86 -8.36 11.92
C LEU A 94 -59.44 -7.04 12.57
#